data_AF-A0A7C9AIF5-F1
#
_entry.id   AF-A0A7C9AIF5-F1
#
_cell.length_a   1.000
_cell.length_b   1.000
_cell.length_c   1.000
_cell.angle_alpha   90.00
_cell.angle_beta   90.00
_cell.angle_gamma   90.00
#
_symmetry.space_group_name_H-M   'P 1'
#
loop_
_entity.id
_entity.type
_entity.pdbx_description
1 polymer ?
#
loop_
_entity_poly.entity_id
_entity_poly.type
_entity_poly.pdbx_seq_one_letter_code
_entity_poly.pdbx_strand_id
1 'polypeptide(L)'
;GLVMQRTVLLLLLVSIPISFLWLNMKRILLLCRQERDIAEVAQSYIFFSLPDLIAQSLLHPMRIYLRTQSITLPLTYCAALSIFLHIPINYFFVVHLNLGIKGVALSGVLTNF
;
A
#
# COMPACT_ATOMS: atom_id res chain seq x y z
N GLY A 1 2.86 -20.00 13.97
CA GLY A 1 3.22 -18.86 14.84
C GLY A 1 4.61 -18.30 14.57
N LEU A 2 5.68 -18.99 14.98
CA LEU A 2 7.05 -18.42 14.99
C LEU A 2 7.59 -18.02 13.62
N VAL A 3 7.35 -18.83 12.57
CA VAL A 3 7.76 -18.50 11.19
C VAL A 3 7.05 -17.24 10.69
N MET A 4 5.75 -17.10 10.95
CA MET A 4 4.96 -15.92 10.60
C MET A 4 5.51 -14.65 11.27
N GLN A 5 5.82 -14.71 12.57
CA GLN A 5 6.41 -13.57 13.30
C GLN A 5 7.80 -13.19 12.74
N ARG A 6 8.64 -14.17 12.41
CA ARG A 6 9.94 -13.92 11.76
C ARG A 6 9.77 -13.27 10.40
N THR A 7 8.83 -13.75 9.58
CA THR A 7 8.52 -13.16 8.28
C THR A 7 8.01 -11.72 8.43
N VAL A 8 7.11 -11.44 9.38
CA VAL A 8 6.65 -10.08 9.70
C VAL A 8 7.83 -9.17 10.07
N LEU A 9 8.71 -9.61 10.97
CA LEU A 9 9.87 -8.82 11.39
C LEU A 9 10.83 -8.55 10.22
N LEU A 10 11.05 -9.53 9.35
CA LEU A 10 11.87 -9.36 8.14
C LEU A 10 11.24 -8.36 7.17
N LEU A 11 9.93 -8.46 6.92
CA LEU A 11 9.24 -7.51 6.03
C LEU A 11 9.21 -6.10 6.62
N LEU A 12 9.03 -5.95 7.94
CA LEU A 12 9.15 -4.67 8.63
C LEU A 12 10.57 -4.09 8.50
N LEU A 13 11.60 -4.90 8.71
CA LEU A 13 12.98 -4.46 8.54
C LEU A 13 13.28 -4.02 7.09
N VAL A 14 12.75 -4.73 6.09
CA VAL A 14 12.89 -4.36 4.67
C VAL A 14 12.04 -3.15 4.29
N SER A 15 10.91 -2.92 4.97
CA SER A 15 10.07 -1.73 4.75
C SER A 15 10.78 -0.43 5.09
N ILE A 16 11.73 -0.44 6.03
CA ILE A 16 12.51 0.74 6.45
C ILE A 16 13.40 1.29 5.31
N PRO A 17 14.31 0.50 4.69
CA PRO A 17 15.13 0.99 3.58
C PRO A 17 14.27 1.33 2.35
N ILE A 18 13.18 0.61 2.09
CA ILE A 18 12.23 0.94 1.00
C ILE A 18 11.58 2.30 1.27
N SER A 19 11.14 2.57 2.49
CA SER A 19 10.56 3.87 2.87
C SER A 19 11.58 4.99 2.69
N PHE A 20 12.83 4.77 3.07
CA PHE A 20 13.90 5.75 2.87
C PHE A 20 14.18 6.02 1.37
N LEU A 21 14.14 4.98 0.54
CA LEU A 21 14.24 5.11 -0.92
C LEU A 21 13.07 5.92 -1.49
N TRP A 22 11.85 5.61 -1.05
CA TRP A 22 10.61 6.27 -1.46
C TRP A 22 10.57 7.75 -1.08
N LEU A 23 11.10 8.13 0.09
CA LEU A 23 11.26 9.54 0.47
C LEU A 23 12.18 10.31 -0.50
N ASN A 24 13.18 9.64 -1.07
CA ASN A 24 14.09 10.22 -2.06
C ASN A 24 13.60 10.08 -3.52
N MET A 25 12.39 9.57 -3.76
CA MET A 25 11.93 9.23 -5.11
C MET A 25 11.91 10.43 -6.06
N LYS A 26 11.57 11.64 -5.59
CA LYS A 26 11.63 12.84 -6.45
C LYS A 26 13.03 13.06 -7.02
N ARG A 27 14.08 12.91 -6.20
CA ARG A 27 15.47 13.07 -6.67
C ARG A 27 15.82 11.98 -7.69
N ILE A 28 15.41 10.75 -7.44
CA ILE A 28 15.64 9.62 -8.35
C ILE A 28 14.96 9.87 -9.71
N LEU A 29 13.70 10.29 -9.70
CA LEU A 29 12.96 10.60 -10.93
C LEU A 29 13.58 11.78 -11.70
N LEU A 30 14.03 12.82 -11.00
CA LEU A 30 14.73 13.94 -11.64
C LEU A 30 16.07 13.49 -12.26
N LEU A 31 16.80 12.58 -11.61
CA LEU A 31 18.01 11.97 -12.16
C LEU A 31 17.73 11.13 -13.42
N CYS A 32 16.56 10.47 -13.48
CA CYS A 32 16.07 9.78 -14.66
C CYS A 32 15.59 10.72 -15.78
N ARG A 33 15.78 12.04 -15.64
CA ARG A 33 15.31 13.08 -16.57
C ARG A 33 13.78 13.15 -16.72
N GLN A 34 13.04 12.75 -15.68
CA GLN A 34 11.60 12.96 -15.64
C GLN A 34 11.28 14.45 -15.52
N GLU A 35 10.17 14.90 -16.10
CA GLU A 35 9.65 16.25 -15.89
C GLU A 35 9.35 16.51 -14.41
N ARG A 36 9.59 17.75 -13.96
CA ARG A 36 9.45 18.15 -12.55
C ARG A 36 8.02 17.94 -12.03
N ASP A 37 7.03 18.25 -12.86
CA ASP A 37 5.62 18.13 -12.50
C ASP A 37 5.24 16.66 -12.25
N ILE A 38 5.72 15.75 -13.11
CA ILE A 38 5.50 14.31 -12.96
C ILE A 38 6.22 13.79 -11.71
N ALA A 39 7.44 14.24 -11.45
CA ALA A 39 8.22 13.84 -10.28
C ALA A 39 7.58 14.29 -8.96
N GLU A 40 6.94 15.47 -8.93
CA GLU A 40 6.20 15.97 -7.75
C GLU A 40 4.93 15.18 -7.47
N VAL A 41 4.14 14.92 -8.52
CA VAL A 41 2.93 14.10 -8.41
C VAL A 41 3.28 12.69 -7.92
N ALA A 42 4.30 12.07 -8.51
CA ALA A 42 4.75 10.73 -8.13
C ALA A 42 5.25 10.70 -6.67
N GLN A 43 6.03 11.70 -6.24
CA GLN A 43 6.47 11.78 -4.84
C GLN A 43 5.29 11.90 -3.88
N SER A 44 4.29 12.72 -4.23
CA SER A 44 3.11 12.85 -3.38
C SER A 44 2.34 11.53 -3.28
N TYR A 45 2.11 10.83 -4.40
CA TYR A 45 1.46 9.52 -4.41
C TYR A 45 2.21 8.49 -3.53
N ILE A 46 3.53 8.43 -3.68
CA ILE A 46 4.40 7.51 -2.94
C ILE A 46 4.40 7.81 -1.45
N PHE A 47 4.40 9.10 -1.07
CA PHE A 47 4.32 9.50 0.33
C PHE A 47 3.02 9.02 0.99
N PHE A 48 1.88 9.15 0.31
CA PHE A 48 0.60 8.63 0.79
C PHE A 48 0.50 7.10 0.76
N SER A 49 1.39 6.43 0.02
CA SER A 49 1.47 4.96 -0.07
C SER A 49 2.39 4.33 0.99
N LEU A 50 3.19 5.12 1.73
CA LEU A 50 4.03 4.62 2.83
C LEU A 50 3.28 3.78 3.88
N PRO A 51 2.09 4.18 4.38
CA PRO A 51 1.35 3.36 5.34
C PRO A 51 0.92 1.99 4.76
N ASP A 52 0.66 1.91 3.45
CA ASP A 52 0.33 0.64 2.78
C ASP A 52 1.49 -0.35 2.87
N LEU A 53 2.73 0.12 2.76
CA LEU A 53 3.93 -0.71 2.87
C LEU A 53 4.03 -1.40 4.25
N ILE A 54 3.70 -0.68 5.33
CA ILE A 54 3.67 -1.22 6.69
C ILE A 54 2.47 -2.17 6.85
N ALA A 55 1.29 -1.81 6.36
CA ALA A 55 0.12 -2.67 6.40
C ALA A 55 0.36 -4.02 5.68
N GLN A 56 0.95 -3.98 4.48
CA GLN A 56 1.30 -5.18 3.73
C GLN A 56 2.34 -6.05 4.45
N SER A 57 3.31 -5.46 5.16
CA SER A 57 4.31 -6.23 5.93
C SER A 57 3.69 -7.14 7.00
N LEU A 58 2.50 -6.77 7.50
CA LEU A 58 1.73 -7.52 8.49
C LEU A 58 0.69 -8.45 7.85
N LEU A 59 -0.02 -7.95 6.84
CA LEU A 59 -1.12 -8.67 6.19
C LEU A 59 -0.60 -9.83 5.31
N HIS A 60 0.54 -9.65 4.65
CA HIS A 60 1.07 -10.64 3.71
C HIS A 60 1.47 -11.96 4.39
N PRO A 61 2.20 -11.96 5.53
CA PRO A 61 2.52 -13.19 6.25
C PRO A 61 1.28 -13.84 6.87
N MET A 62 0.32 -13.04 7.35
CA MET A 62 -0.95 -13.53 7.90
C MET A 62 -1.80 -14.23 6.84
N ARG A 63 -1.87 -13.67 5.62
CA ARG A 63 -2.50 -14.29 4.44
C ARG A 63 -1.91 -15.65 4.11
N ILE A 64 -0.58 -15.72 4.02
CA ILE A 64 0.13 -16.96 3.72
C ILE A 64 -0.14 -17.99 4.81
N TYR A 65 -0.07 -17.60 6.09
CA TYR A 65 -0.32 -18.49 7.22
C TYR A 65 -1.73 -19.10 7.16
N LEU A 66 -2.78 -18.28 7.00
CA LEU A 66 -4.17 -18.75 6.88
C LEU A 66 -4.35 -19.67 5.67
N ARG A 67 -3.75 -19.34 4.53
CA ARG A 67 -3.79 -20.16 3.31
C ARG A 67 -3.11 -21.51 3.51
N THR A 68 -1.96 -21.56 4.18
CA THR A 68 -1.26 -22.83 4.48
C THR A 68 -2.04 -23.72 5.43
N GLN A 69 -2.93 -23.14 6.24
CA GLN A 69 -3.86 -23.88 7.11
C GLN A 69 -5.17 -24.24 6.41
N SER A 70 -5.29 -24.03 5.10
CA SER A 70 -6.52 -24.22 4.30
C SER A 70 -7.72 -23.35 4.72
N ILE A 71 -7.49 -22.31 5.53
CA ILE A 71 -8.52 -21.35 5.97
C ILE A 71 -8.55 -20.18 4.98
N THR A 72 -9.23 -20.37 3.85
CA THR A 72 -9.29 -19.35 2.77
C THR A 72 -10.58 -18.55 2.75
N LEU A 73 -11.69 -19.09 3.28
CA LEU A 73 -13.01 -18.44 3.26
C LEU A 73 -13.01 -17.02 3.88
N PRO A 74 -12.46 -16.78 5.09
CA PRO A 74 -12.45 -15.44 5.68
C PRO A 74 -11.65 -14.45 4.83
N LEU A 75 -10.58 -14.93 4.20
CA LEU A 75 -9.71 -14.10 3.37
C LEU A 75 -10.41 -13.67 2.09
N THR A 76 -11.16 -14.58 1.47
CA THR A 76 -11.97 -14.27 0.29
C THR A 76 -13.09 -13.27 0.61
N TYR A 77 -13.75 -13.40 1.76
CA TYR A 77 -14.76 -12.43 2.20
C TYR A 77 -14.17 -11.04 2.44
N CYS A 78 -13.04 -10.95 3.15
CA CYS A 78 -12.36 -9.67 3.37
C CYS A 78 -11.94 -9.02 2.05
N ALA A 79 -11.33 -9.78 1.13
CA ALA A 79 -10.91 -9.26 -0.17
C ALA A 79 -12.10 -8.80 -1.02
N ALA A 80 -13.21 -9.56 -1.03
CA ALA A 80 -14.42 -9.20 -1.76
C ALA A 80 -15.06 -7.92 -1.20
N LEU A 81 -15.14 -7.80 0.14
CA LEU A 81 -15.63 -6.60 0.79
C LEU A 81 -14.71 -5.41 0.50
N SER A 82 -13.40 -5.62 0.50
CA SER A 82 -12.41 -4.59 0.23
C SER A 82 -12.54 -4.03 -1.19
N ILE A 83 -12.75 -4.90 -2.19
CA ILE A 83 -13.02 -4.49 -3.58
C ILE A 83 -14.33 -3.70 -3.66
N PHE A 84 -15.37 -4.18 -2.99
CA PHE A 84 -16.67 -3.51 -2.99
C PHE A 84 -16.61 -2.12 -2.34
N LEU A 85 -15.83 -1.97 -1.27
CA LEU A 85 -15.60 -0.69 -0.59
C LEU A 85 -14.61 0.21 -1.34
N HIS A 86 -13.71 -0.35 -2.16
CA HIS A 86 -12.73 0.44 -2.91
C HIS A 86 -13.40 1.40 -3.89
N ILE A 87 -14.42 0.95 -4.60
CA ILE A 87 -15.13 1.76 -5.61
C ILE A 87 -15.76 3.02 -4.98
N PRO A 88 -16.61 2.94 -3.93
CA PRO A 88 -17.21 4.12 -3.31
C PRO A 88 -16.19 4.98 -2.56
N ILE A 89 -15.19 4.39 -1.89
CA ILE A 89 -14.16 5.15 -1.17
C ILE A 89 -13.29 5.92 -2.16
N ASN A 90 -12.86 5.30 -3.26
CA ASN A 90 -12.09 5.97 -4.29
C ASN A 90 -12.91 7.10 -4.93
N TYR A 91 -14.19 6.86 -5.25
CA TYR A 91 -15.07 7.91 -5.75
C TYR A 91 -15.21 9.08 -4.77
N PHE A 92 -15.40 8.79 -3.48
CA PHE A 92 -15.52 9.82 -2.44
C PHE A 92 -14.24 10.65 -2.30
N PHE A 93 -13.08 9.99 -2.22
CA PHE A 93 -11.78 10.67 -2.07
C PHE A 93 -11.37 11.46 -3.32
N VAL A 94 -11.63 10.94 -4.52
CA VAL A 94 -11.23 11.58 -5.77
C VAL A 94 -12.21 12.70 -6.15
N VAL A 95 -13.52 12.42 -6.14
CA VAL A 95 -14.54 13.33 -6.68
C VAL A 95 -15.09 14.26 -5.61
N HIS A 96 -15.38 13.75 -4.40
CA HIS A 96 -16.03 14.56 -3.36
C HIS A 96 -15.03 15.43 -2.59
N LEU A 97 -13.86 14.88 -2.28
CA LEU A 97 -12.78 15.59 -1.58
C LEU A 97 -11.81 16.33 -2.52
N ASN A 98 -11.95 16.21 -3.84
CA ASN A 98 -11.05 16.80 -4.84
C ASN A 98 -9.56 16.49 -4.60
N LEU A 99 -9.23 15.37 -3.96
CA LEU A 99 -7.84 15.00 -3.63
C LEU A 99 -7.09 14.43 -4.85
N GLY A 100 -7.79 14.17 -5.96
CA GLY A 100 -7.20 13.66 -7.20
C GLY A 100 -6.33 12.43 -6.96
N ILE A 101 -5.08 12.49 -7.39
CA ILE A 101 -4.11 11.38 -7.31
C ILE A 101 -3.78 10.99 -5.86
N LYS A 102 -3.84 11.93 -4.90
CA LYS A 102 -3.68 11.63 -3.47
C LYS A 102 -4.86 10.81 -2.94
N GLY A 103 -6.07 11.08 -3.44
CA GLY A 103 -7.28 10.34 -3.11
C GLY A 103 -7.21 8.89 -3.58
N VAL A 104 -6.65 8.65 -4.77
CA VAL A 104 -6.39 7.31 -5.29
C VAL A 104 -5.43 6.54 -4.37
N ALA A 105 -4.29 7.14 -3.99
CA ALA A 105 -3.32 6.51 -3.07
C ALA A 105 -3.96 6.15 -1.73
N LEU A 106 -4.69 7.08 -1.12
CA LEU A 106 -5.36 6.86 0.17
C LEU A 106 -6.46 5.79 0.09
N SER A 107 -7.26 5.79 -0.98
CA SER A 107 -8.28 4.76 -1.19
C SER A 107 -7.66 3.37 -1.33
N GLY A 108 -6.52 3.27 -2.02
CA GLY A 108 -5.76 2.04 -2.15
C GLY A 108 -5.29 1.51 -0.80
N VAL A 109 -4.66 2.36 0.01
CA VAL A 109 -4.22 2.01 1.39
C VAL A 109 -5.40 1.50 2.23
N LEU A 110 -6.57 2.12 2.11
CA LEU A 110 -7.75 1.78 2.91
C LEU A 110 -8.43 0.47 2.47
N THR A 111 -8.13 -0.03 1.27
CA THR A 111 -8.83 -1.19 0.71
C THR A 111 -7.89 -2.31 0.30
N ASN A 112 -6.62 -2.26 0.70
CA ASN A 112 -5.64 -3.29 0.38
C ASN A 112 -5.59 -4.38 1.47
N PHE A 113 -6.75 -4.95 1.80
CA PHE A 113 -6.92 -5.98 2.83
C PHE A 113 -7.17 -7.37 2.25
#